data_AF-A0A5C7P784-F1
#
_entry.id   AF-A0A5C7P784-F1
#
_cell.length_a   1.000
_cell.length_b   1.000
_cell.length_c   1.000
_cell.angle_alpha   90.00
_cell.angle_beta   90.00
_cell.angle_gamma   90.00
#
_symmetry.space_group_name_H-M   'P 1'
#
loop_
_entity.id
_entity.type
_entity.pdbx_description
1 polymer ?
#
loop_
_entity_poly.entity_id
_entity_poly.type
_entity_poly.pdbx_seq_one_letter_code
_entity_poly.pdbx_strand_id
1 'polypeptide(L)'
;MTMYAIEAQRFGLKKEAVRGTAETTPAKWYPLLKGSELKYDLNLLEVDVLKGNPTALPPTAGAKMGVGKIKLPLDAQTCVEFLRSLLGGVASTQQGATIAYKHTITLAAGIQKPPYTFFLDYGIDVKKYALGIVKKVSFGGGVDSLGTFEADVLFKNEVTGSIGSPTFPTQRILAFNTMDFKIAGASSTDVKDWQIEIDNNSQALKTLNLSQDAVDIVTPGNLDISGKFTVYFQSETERNKFLANTAVALRMVATGPLIASTYYYTVDINVYEAHYTAFPFADDNGLLAAKVDFKGYYSLPDTKAIQIDVTNTDTAY
;
A
#
# COMPACT_ATOMS: atom_id res chain seq x y z
N MET A 1 23.99 19.24 -13.71
CA MET A 1 23.39 18.32 -14.69
C MET A 1 21.90 18.60 -14.69
N THR A 2 21.34 19.12 -15.78
CA THR A 2 19.89 19.40 -15.88
C THR A 2 19.18 18.06 -16.02
N MET A 3 18.54 17.61 -14.94
CA MET A 3 17.72 16.39 -14.97
C MET A 3 16.46 16.63 -15.81
N TYR A 4 15.97 15.61 -16.51
CA TYR A 4 14.66 15.71 -17.18
C TYR A 4 13.56 15.89 -16.14
N ALA A 5 12.49 16.63 -16.46
CA ALA A 5 11.43 16.96 -15.49
C ALA A 5 10.84 15.73 -14.77
N ILE A 6 10.76 14.59 -15.47
CA ILE A 6 10.28 13.32 -14.90
C ILE A 6 11.30 12.66 -13.94
N GLU A 7 12.59 12.89 -14.15
CA GLU A 7 13.67 12.39 -13.28
C GLU A 7 13.93 13.32 -12.09
N ALA A 8 13.45 14.56 -12.18
CA ALA A 8 13.47 15.53 -11.09
C ALA A 8 12.28 15.39 -10.13
N GLN A 9 11.36 14.44 -10.37
CA GLN A 9 10.18 14.27 -9.54
C GLN A 9 10.55 13.90 -8.10
N ARG A 10 9.93 14.59 -7.14
CA ARG A 10 10.19 14.40 -5.71
C ARG A 10 8.87 14.26 -4.98
N PHE A 11 8.79 13.26 -4.12
CA PHE A 11 7.61 13.02 -3.31
C PHE A 11 7.93 13.23 -1.83
N GLY A 12 7.10 14.06 -1.21
CA GLY A 12 7.15 14.37 0.21
C GLY A 12 5.84 14.01 0.88
N LEU A 13 5.92 13.72 2.18
CA LEU A 13 4.78 13.34 2.98
C LEU A 13 4.86 13.97 4.36
N LYS A 14 3.72 14.42 4.89
CA LYS A 14 3.59 14.88 6.28
C LYS A 14 2.21 14.52 6.82
N LYS A 15 2.14 14.15 8.10
CA LYS A 15 0.88 13.90 8.81
C LYS A 15 0.15 15.23 8.99
N GLU A 16 -1.16 15.23 8.72
CA GLU A 16 -1.96 16.43 8.96
C GLU A 16 -2.22 16.59 10.45
N ALA A 17 -1.94 17.78 10.99
CA ALA A 17 -2.33 18.14 12.35
C ALA A 17 -3.86 18.26 12.47
N VAL A 18 -4.51 18.72 11.41
CA VAL A 18 -5.97 18.82 11.29
C VAL A 18 -6.42 18.14 10.01
N ARG A 19 -7.33 17.16 10.14
CA ARG A 19 -7.86 16.38 9.01
C ARG A 19 -8.41 17.30 7.91
N GLY A 20 -7.90 17.12 6.69
CA GLY A 20 -8.28 17.88 5.51
C GLY A 20 -7.66 19.27 5.40
N THR A 21 -6.71 19.60 6.28
CA THR A 21 -5.92 20.83 6.19
C THR A 21 -4.51 20.49 5.74
N ALA A 22 -4.15 20.96 4.55
CA ALA A 22 -2.84 20.69 3.98
C ALA A 22 -1.72 21.29 4.84
N GLU A 23 -0.68 20.51 5.06
CA GLU A 23 0.53 20.95 5.72
C GLU A 23 1.39 21.83 4.80
N THR A 24 2.21 22.70 5.42
CA THR A 24 3.01 23.67 4.66
C THR A 24 4.30 23.09 4.10
N THR A 25 4.91 22.09 4.74
CA THR A 25 6.18 21.49 4.33
C THR A 25 6.19 19.97 4.50
N PRO A 26 6.87 19.19 3.65
CA PRO A 26 7.08 17.76 3.88
C PRO A 26 7.89 17.51 5.16
N ALA A 27 7.64 16.36 5.81
CA ALA A 27 8.46 15.88 6.94
C ALA A 27 9.42 14.75 6.50
N LYS A 28 8.97 13.90 5.58
CA LYS A 28 9.75 12.80 5.01
C LYS A 28 9.69 12.85 3.48
N TRP A 29 10.76 12.37 2.85
CA TRP A 29 10.90 12.33 1.40
C TRP A 29 11.13 10.90 0.94
N TYR A 30 10.48 10.53 -0.16
CA TYR A 30 10.56 9.18 -0.71
C TYR A 30 11.01 9.20 -2.16
N PRO A 31 11.93 8.30 -2.53
CA PRO A 31 12.34 8.09 -3.91
C PRO A 31 11.25 7.27 -4.64
N LEU A 32 10.52 7.92 -5.54
CA LEU A 32 9.48 7.27 -6.33
C LEU A 32 10.09 6.39 -7.43
N LEU A 33 9.47 5.24 -7.66
CA LEU A 33 9.69 4.48 -8.89
C LEU A 33 8.91 5.12 -10.05
N LYS A 34 9.42 4.91 -11.27
CA LYS A 34 8.76 5.36 -12.50
C LYS A 34 7.33 4.83 -12.58
N GLY A 35 6.41 5.68 -13.02
CA GLY A 35 4.99 5.34 -13.13
C GLY A 35 4.18 5.60 -11.85
N SER A 36 4.79 6.29 -10.86
CA SER A 36 4.02 6.92 -9.78
C SER A 36 3.32 8.16 -10.33
N GLU A 37 2.02 8.31 -10.07
CA GLU A 37 1.21 9.41 -10.57
C GLU A 37 0.13 9.83 -9.57
N LEU A 38 -0.14 11.12 -9.48
CA LEU A 38 -1.28 11.69 -8.79
C LEU A 38 -2.11 12.45 -9.83
N LYS A 39 -3.42 12.20 -9.85
CA LYS A 39 -4.40 12.73 -10.80
C LYS A 39 -5.56 13.35 -10.06
N TYR A 40 -5.99 14.51 -10.54
CA TYR A 40 -7.14 15.22 -9.99
C TYR A 40 -8.15 15.45 -11.10
N ASP A 41 -9.10 14.52 -11.18
CA ASP A 41 -10.04 14.42 -12.29
C ASP A 41 -11.35 15.15 -11.98
N LEU A 42 -11.96 15.72 -13.02
CA LEU A 42 -13.30 16.32 -12.96
C LEU A 42 -14.28 15.41 -13.69
N ASN A 43 -15.23 14.83 -12.97
CA ASN A 43 -16.29 14.04 -13.59
C ASN A 43 -17.35 14.99 -14.15
N LEU A 44 -17.72 14.82 -15.42
CA LEU A 44 -18.75 15.62 -16.07
C LEU A 44 -20.11 14.93 -15.93
N LEU A 45 -21.16 15.72 -15.66
CA LEU A 45 -22.55 15.27 -15.64
C LEU A 45 -23.17 15.53 -17.01
N GLU A 46 -23.40 14.45 -17.73
CA GLU A 46 -24.05 14.51 -19.04
C GLU A 46 -25.55 14.77 -18.89
N VAL A 47 -26.09 15.60 -19.78
CA VAL A 47 -27.51 15.93 -19.83
C VAL A 47 -28.06 15.30 -21.10
N ASP A 48 -28.56 14.08 -20.99
CA ASP A 48 -29.17 13.36 -22.11
C ASP A 48 -30.63 13.79 -22.26
N VAL A 49 -30.88 14.71 -23.19
CA VAL A 49 -32.21 15.19 -23.52
C VAL A 49 -32.52 14.82 -24.97
N LEU A 50 -33.59 14.05 -25.16
CA LEU A 50 -34.13 13.67 -26.48
C LEU A 50 -34.69 14.89 -27.23
N LYS A 51 -33.81 15.70 -27.80
CA LYS A 51 -34.13 16.77 -28.76
C LYS A 51 -33.40 16.48 -30.07
N GLY A 52 -33.94 15.57 -30.90
CA GLY A 52 -33.60 15.36 -32.32
C GLY A 52 -32.15 15.74 -32.75
N ASN A 53 -31.16 15.16 -32.08
CA ASN A 53 -29.84 15.75 -31.83
C ASN A 53 -28.87 15.73 -33.02
N PRO A 54 -28.22 16.85 -33.40
CA PRO A 54 -27.04 16.75 -34.27
C PRO A 54 -25.67 16.66 -33.57
N THR A 55 -25.41 17.21 -32.38
CA THR A 55 -24.02 17.24 -31.80
C THR A 55 -23.91 17.42 -30.27
N ALA A 56 -24.89 16.97 -29.48
CA ALA A 56 -24.94 16.95 -28.01
C ALA A 56 -24.86 18.31 -27.27
N LEU A 57 -25.43 18.39 -26.07
CA LEU A 57 -25.39 19.57 -25.21
C LEU A 57 -24.13 19.58 -24.33
N PRO A 58 -23.60 20.76 -23.95
CA PRO A 58 -22.44 20.83 -23.08
C PRO A 58 -22.76 20.23 -21.70
N PRO A 59 -21.91 19.35 -21.16
CA PRO A 59 -22.13 18.74 -19.85
C PRO A 59 -21.89 19.74 -18.72
N THR A 60 -22.50 19.48 -17.56
CA THR A 60 -22.28 20.29 -16.35
C THR A 60 -21.12 19.72 -15.55
N ALA A 61 -20.29 20.56 -14.94
CA ALA A 61 -19.17 20.12 -14.13
C ALA A 61 -19.67 19.39 -12.87
N GLY A 62 -19.37 18.10 -12.77
CA GLY A 62 -19.70 17.26 -11.63
C GLY A 62 -18.61 17.27 -10.57
N ALA A 63 -18.45 16.14 -9.90
CA ALA A 63 -17.56 16.04 -8.75
C ALA A 63 -16.10 15.86 -9.16
N LYS A 64 -15.21 16.47 -8.37
CA LYS A 64 -13.77 16.26 -8.50
C LYS A 64 -13.33 15.04 -7.69
N MET A 65 -12.26 14.38 -8.12
CA MET A 65 -11.71 13.22 -7.43
C MET A 65 -10.19 13.20 -7.53
N GLY A 66 -9.53 13.18 -6.38
CA GLY A 66 -8.10 12.93 -6.29
C GLY A 66 -7.82 11.44 -6.17
N VAL A 67 -7.11 10.90 -7.15
CA VAL A 67 -6.66 9.51 -7.16
C VAL A 67 -5.18 9.46 -7.52
N GLY A 68 -4.46 8.47 -7.02
CA GLY A 68 -3.07 8.32 -7.37
C GLY A 68 -2.54 6.93 -7.10
N LYS A 69 -1.43 6.61 -7.75
CA LYS A 69 -0.65 5.40 -7.52
C LYS A 69 0.78 5.79 -7.20
N ILE A 70 1.27 5.34 -6.05
CA ILE A 70 2.62 5.59 -5.56
C ILE A 70 3.36 4.26 -5.59
N LYS A 71 4.48 4.20 -6.33
CA LYS A 71 5.32 3.01 -6.45
C LYS A 71 6.65 3.25 -5.75
N LEU A 72 7.02 2.35 -4.86
CA LEU A 72 8.27 2.40 -4.10
C LEU A 72 8.93 1.02 -4.11
N PRO A 73 10.27 0.95 -4.00
CA PRO A 73 10.91 -0.30 -3.60
C PRO A 73 10.48 -0.66 -2.17
N LEU A 74 10.36 -1.95 -1.87
CA LEU A 74 10.07 -2.40 -0.51
C LEU A 74 11.25 -2.08 0.41
N ASP A 75 11.00 -1.22 1.39
CA ASP A 75 11.97 -0.80 2.41
C ASP A 75 11.23 -0.65 3.75
N ALA A 76 11.84 -1.15 4.82
CA ALA A 76 11.33 -1.07 6.18
C ALA A 76 11.19 0.37 6.69
N GLN A 77 11.89 1.34 6.09
CA GLN A 77 11.84 2.73 6.55
C GLN A 77 10.70 3.54 5.90
N THR A 78 10.24 3.15 4.71
CA THR A 78 9.30 3.95 3.91
C THR A 78 7.86 3.44 3.95
N CYS A 79 7.65 2.14 4.15
CA CYS A 79 6.33 1.52 4.03
C CYS A 79 5.37 1.86 5.20
N VAL A 80 5.90 2.19 6.39
CA VAL A 80 5.11 2.31 7.63
C VAL A 80 4.09 3.45 7.56
N GLU A 81 4.41 4.61 6.99
CA GLU A 81 3.48 5.75 6.91
C GLU A 81 2.26 5.40 6.01
N PHE A 82 2.50 4.68 4.91
CA PHE A 82 1.43 4.23 4.02
C PHE A 82 0.55 3.17 4.69
N LEU A 83 1.17 2.24 5.42
CA LEU A 83 0.47 1.22 6.19
C LEU A 83 -0.34 1.82 7.35
N ARG A 84 0.17 2.86 7.99
CA ARG A 84 -0.57 3.65 8.99
C ARG A 84 -1.80 4.30 8.37
N SER A 85 -1.68 4.89 7.18
CA SER A 85 -2.83 5.46 6.48
C SER A 85 -3.85 4.41 6.04
N LEU A 86 -3.40 3.20 5.70
CA LEU A 86 -4.26 2.09 5.29
C LEU A 86 -5.06 1.48 6.46
N LEU A 87 -4.35 1.04 7.51
CA LEU A 87 -4.93 0.24 8.60
C LEU A 87 -5.30 1.09 9.83
N GLY A 88 -4.55 2.16 10.08
CA GLY A 88 -4.82 3.17 11.11
C GLY A 88 -4.16 2.94 12.47
N GLY A 89 -3.87 1.69 12.86
CA GLY A 89 -3.27 1.37 14.15
C GLY A 89 -1.76 1.17 14.02
N VAL A 90 -0.96 1.84 14.85
CA VAL A 90 0.49 1.62 14.97
C VAL A 90 0.89 1.65 16.44
N ALA A 91 1.55 0.60 16.91
CA ALA A 91 2.19 0.55 18.22
C ALA A 91 3.71 0.41 18.03
N SER A 92 4.48 1.33 18.61
CA SER A 92 5.94 1.35 18.48
C SER A 92 6.59 0.94 19.80
N THR A 93 7.53 -0.01 19.77
CA THR A 93 8.19 -0.51 20.99
C THR A 93 9.69 -0.66 20.75
N GLN A 94 10.47 -0.03 21.61
CA GLN A 94 11.94 -0.14 21.60
C GLN A 94 12.37 -1.58 21.86
N GLN A 95 13.37 -2.04 21.11
CA GLN A 95 13.87 -3.41 21.20
C GLN A 95 15.18 -3.44 21.98
N GLY A 96 15.20 -4.18 23.11
CA GLY A 96 16.41 -4.46 23.88
C GLY A 96 17.20 -3.22 24.34
N ALA A 97 16.52 -2.09 24.58
CA ALA A 97 17.14 -0.78 24.85
C ALA A 97 18.16 -0.33 23.77
N THR A 98 17.97 -0.78 22.53
CA THR A 98 18.79 -0.40 21.37
C THR A 98 18.13 0.73 20.57
N ILE A 99 18.77 1.13 19.46
CA ILE A 99 18.18 2.07 18.48
C ILE A 99 17.14 1.42 17.56
N ALA A 100 16.87 0.12 17.71
CA ALA A 100 15.85 -0.58 16.93
C ALA A 100 14.46 -0.47 17.59
N TYR A 101 13.46 -0.14 16.80
CA TYR A 101 12.06 -0.05 17.19
C TYR A 101 11.23 -0.98 16.32
N LYS A 102 10.36 -1.76 16.98
CA LYS A 102 9.36 -2.59 16.31
C LYS A 102 8.06 -1.81 16.25
N HIS A 103 7.51 -1.68 15.06
CA HIS A 103 6.21 -1.07 14.77
C HIS A 103 5.24 -2.16 14.39
N THR A 104 4.24 -2.40 15.24
CA THR A 104 3.16 -3.33 14.99
C THR A 104 1.97 -2.55 14.44
N ILE A 105 1.67 -2.76 13.16
CA ILE A 105 0.56 -2.16 12.44
C ILE A 105 -0.63 -3.10 12.46
N THR A 106 -1.77 -2.60 12.92
CA THR A 106 -3.03 -3.32 13.02
C THR A 106 -4.20 -2.48 12.50
N LEU A 107 -5.30 -3.15 12.20
CA LEU A 107 -6.53 -2.47 11.81
C LEU A 107 -7.10 -1.70 13.02
N ALA A 108 -7.07 -0.37 12.96
CA ALA A 108 -7.77 0.47 13.93
C ALA A 108 -9.27 0.48 13.65
N ALA A 109 -10.05 0.39 14.72
CA ALA A 109 -11.50 0.59 14.65
C ALA A 109 -11.80 2.04 14.25
N GLY A 110 -12.67 2.23 13.27
CA GLY A 110 -13.08 3.55 12.79
C GLY A 110 -13.05 3.68 11.27
N ILE A 111 -13.98 4.48 10.77
CA ILE A 111 -14.15 4.77 9.34
C ILE A 111 -13.22 5.88 8.83
N GLN A 112 -12.59 6.65 9.72
CA GLN A 112 -11.66 7.71 9.36
C GLN A 112 -10.24 7.25 9.64
N LYS A 113 -9.47 6.98 8.58
CA LYS A 113 -8.06 6.61 8.71
C LYS A 113 -7.15 7.84 8.83
N PRO A 114 -5.94 7.72 9.42
CA PRO A 114 -5.03 8.84 9.60
C PRO A 114 -4.67 9.51 8.27
N PRO A 115 -4.90 10.83 8.12
CA PRO A 115 -4.65 11.56 6.89
C PRO A 115 -3.21 12.07 6.78
N TYR A 116 -2.77 12.24 5.54
CA TYR A 116 -1.48 12.80 5.18
C TYR A 116 -1.63 13.89 4.13
N THR A 117 -0.78 14.90 4.16
CA THR A 117 -0.57 15.77 3.01
C THR A 117 0.49 15.15 2.11
N PHE A 118 0.15 14.97 0.84
CA PHE A 118 1.11 14.55 -0.18
C PHE A 118 1.67 15.77 -0.90
N PHE A 119 2.98 15.76 -1.14
CA PHE A 119 3.68 16.81 -1.87
C PHE A 119 4.33 16.16 -3.07
N LEU A 120 4.04 16.65 -4.27
CA LEU A 120 4.65 16.17 -5.49
C LEU A 120 5.25 17.34 -6.27
N ASP A 121 6.55 17.25 -6.48
CA ASP A 121 7.30 18.11 -7.39
C ASP A 121 7.26 17.48 -8.79
N TYR A 122 6.71 18.19 -9.77
CA TYR A 122 6.75 17.77 -11.16
C TYR A 122 7.98 18.33 -11.91
N GLY A 123 8.90 19.01 -11.20
CA GLY A 123 10.06 19.70 -11.77
C GLY A 123 9.74 21.06 -12.39
N ILE A 124 8.46 21.37 -12.59
CA ILE A 124 7.96 22.66 -13.11
C ILE A 124 7.14 23.39 -12.05
N ASP A 125 6.20 22.67 -11.42
CA ASP A 125 5.38 23.19 -10.34
C ASP A 125 5.25 22.13 -9.25
N VAL A 126 5.02 22.62 -8.04
CA VAL A 126 4.82 21.80 -6.85
C VAL A 126 3.35 21.80 -6.50
N LYS A 127 2.79 20.60 -6.39
CA LYS A 127 1.43 20.38 -5.94
C LYS A 127 1.39 19.77 -4.55
N LYS A 128 0.39 20.20 -3.78
CA LYS A 128 0.06 19.70 -2.46
C LYS A 128 -1.35 19.15 -2.48
N TYR A 129 -1.51 17.98 -1.88
CA TYR A 129 -2.77 17.26 -1.84
C TYR A 129 -3.17 17.05 -0.39
N ALA A 130 -4.28 17.69 0.01
CA ALA A 130 -4.81 17.54 1.35
C ALA A 130 -5.66 16.27 1.46
N LEU A 131 -5.79 15.77 2.68
CA LEU A 131 -6.57 14.58 3.01
C LEU A 131 -6.13 13.35 2.22
N GLY A 132 -4.83 13.12 2.08
CA GLY A 132 -4.27 11.93 1.49
C GLY A 132 -4.54 10.70 2.35
N ILE A 133 -5.25 9.72 1.80
CA ILE A 133 -5.56 8.43 2.43
C ILE A 133 -5.15 7.30 1.50
N VAL A 134 -4.47 6.29 2.04
CA VAL A 134 -4.16 5.08 1.29
C VAL A 134 -5.39 4.17 1.28
N LYS A 135 -5.86 3.84 0.07
CA LYS A 135 -6.99 2.93 -0.14
C LYS A 135 -6.51 1.48 -0.20
N LYS A 136 -5.51 1.22 -1.03
CA LYS A 136 -5.01 -0.12 -1.28
C LYS A 136 -3.49 -0.14 -1.24
N VAL A 137 -2.92 -1.20 -0.70
CA VAL A 137 -1.48 -1.48 -0.80
C VAL A 137 -1.28 -2.86 -1.42
N SER A 138 -0.36 -2.94 -2.37
CA SER A 138 0.09 -4.19 -2.98
C SER A 138 1.57 -4.39 -2.69
N PHE A 139 1.87 -5.52 -2.07
CA PHE A 139 3.23 -6.02 -1.86
C PHE A 139 3.50 -7.12 -2.88
N GLY A 140 4.73 -7.22 -3.35
CA GLY A 140 5.13 -8.32 -4.21
C GLY A 140 6.62 -8.58 -4.19
N GLY A 141 6.97 -9.77 -4.61
CA GLY A 141 8.35 -10.20 -4.77
C GLY A 141 8.40 -11.52 -5.51
N GLY A 142 9.53 -11.78 -6.15
CA GLY A 142 9.81 -13.07 -6.78
C GLY A 142 11.30 -13.27 -6.99
N VAL A 143 11.69 -14.46 -7.41
CA VAL A 143 13.08 -14.80 -7.73
C VAL A 143 13.66 -13.79 -8.73
N ASP A 144 14.89 -13.36 -8.51
CA ASP A 144 15.63 -12.37 -9.31
C ASP A 144 14.98 -10.97 -9.40
N SER A 145 14.08 -10.63 -8.47
CA SER A 145 13.42 -9.33 -8.45
C SER A 145 13.62 -8.58 -7.13
N LEU A 146 13.40 -7.26 -7.18
CA LEU A 146 13.31 -6.42 -5.99
C LEU A 146 11.90 -6.52 -5.40
N GLY A 147 11.79 -6.38 -4.08
CA GLY A 147 10.49 -6.24 -3.44
C GLY A 147 9.79 -4.99 -3.94
N THR A 148 8.53 -5.13 -4.32
CA THR A 148 7.70 -4.02 -4.81
C THR A 148 6.68 -3.62 -3.75
N PHE A 149 6.53 -2.30 -3.59
CA PHE A 149 5.48 -1.70 -2.78
C PHE A 149 4.69 -0.71 -3.63
N GLU A 150 3.41 -0.98 -3.85
CA GLU A 150 2.50 -0.03 -4.52
C GLU A 150 1.40 0.40 -3.55
N ALA A 151 1.11 1.70 -3.51
CA ALA A 151 0.01 2.26 -2.74
C ALA A 151 -0.92 3.05 -3.66
N ASP A 152 -2.18 2.65 -3.70
CA ASP A 152 -3.26 3.43 -4.32
C ASP A 152 -3.81 4.41 -3.29
N VAL A 153 -3.79 5.69 -3.63
CA VAL A 153 -4.15 6.79 -2.73
C VAL A 153 -5.34 7.58 -3.26
N LEU A 154 -6.09 8.13 -2.31
CA LEU A 154 -7.17 9.08 -2.53
C LEU A 154 -6.79 10.40 -1.85
N PHE A 155 -7.22 11.52 -2.41
CA PHE A 155 -7.04 12.83 -1.79
C PHE A 155 -8.19 13.78 -2.15
N LYS A 156 -8.38 14.82 -1.35
CA LYS A 156 -9.54 15.71 -1.44
C LYS A 156 -9.40 16.76 -2.54
N ASN A 157 -8.29 17.47 -2.52
CA ASN A 157 -8.07 18.63 -3.39
C ASN A 157 -6.58 18.77 -3.73
N GLU A 158 -6.33 19.50 -4.81
CA GLU A 158 -5.00 19.89 -5.26
C GLU A 158 -4.82 21.41 -5.07
N VAL A 159 -3.71 21.82 -4.48
CA VAL A 159 -3.32 23.23 -4.35
C VAL A 159 -1.86 23.37 -4.73
N THR A 160 -1.49 24.46 -5.41
CA THR A 160 -0.08 24.80 -5.59
C THR A 160 0.59 25.06 -4.24
N GLY A 161 1.84 24.68 -4.10
CA GLY A 161 2.60 25.06 -2.93
C GLY A 161 4.09 25.07 -3.17
N SER A 162 4.84 25.07 -2.08
CA SER A 162 6.30 24.95 -2.10
C SER A 162 6.72 23.64 -1.42
N ILE A 163 7.80 23.05 -1.93
CA ILE A 163 8.52 22.01 -1.23
C ILE A 163 9.82 22.59 -0.68
N GLY A 164 10.28 22.09 0.48
CA GLY A 164 11.60 22.40 1.01
C GLY A 164 12.73 21.65 0.27
N SER A 165 13.95 21.71 0.80
CA SER A 165 15.05 20.89 0.27
C SER A 165 14.84 19.41 0.64
N PRO A 166 14.87 18.48 -0.33
CA PRO A 166 14.63 17.07 -0.06
C PRO A 166 15.79 16.40 0.67
N THR A 167 15.45 15.55 1.64
CA THR A 167 16.38 14.66 2.35
C THR A 167 15.88 13.23 2.25
N PHE A 168 16.51 12.42 1.41
CA PHE A 168 16.13 11.03 1.22
C PHE A 168 16.81 10.14 2.26
N PRO A 169 16.10 9.19 2.89
CA PRO A 169 16.72 8.20 3.76
C PRO A 169 17.65 7.30 2.94
N THR A 170 18.66 6.72 3.60
CA THR A 170 19.50 5.68 3.00
C THR A 170 18.62 4.48 2.65
N GLN A 171 18.39 4.26 1.36
CA GLN A 171 17.55 3.16 0.88
C GLN A 171 18.14 1.82 1.28
N ARG A 172 17.32 0.97 1.89
CA ARG A 172 17.68 -0.42 2.22
C ARG A 172 16.70 -1.35 1.52
N ILE A 173 16.84 -1.39 0.20
CA ILE A 173 15.94 -2.14 -0.67
C ILE A 173 16.01 -3.62 -0.31
N LEU A 174 14.84 -4.20 -0.02
CA LEU A 174 14.69 -5.62 0.26
C LEU A 174 14.51 -6.36 -1.07
N ALA A 175 15.43 -7.28 -1.37
CA ALA A 175 15.46 -8.07 -2.60
C ALA A 175 15.14 -9.54 -2.32
N PHE A 176 14.92 -10.33 -3.37
CA PHE A 176 14.52 -11.74 -3.27
C PHE A 176 15.37 -12.57 -2.29
N ASN A 177 16.69 -12.34 -2.24
CA ASN A 177 17.63 -13.06 -1.40
C ASN A 177 17.49 -12.79 0.11
N THR A 178 16.62 -11.86 0.49
CA THR A 178 16.32 -11.48 1.87
C THR A 178 14.88 -11.80 2.28
N MET A 179 14.11 -12.41 1.39
CA MET A 179 12.70 -12.72 1.60
C MET A 179 12.50 -14.20 1.92
N ASP A 180 11.57 -14.48 2.83
CA ASP A 180 11.12 -15.81 3.21
C ASP A 180 9.59 -15.83 3.20
N PHE A 181 9.00 -16.83 2.55
CA PHE A 181 7.55 -17.02 2.49
C PHE A 181 7.18 -18.27 3.28
N LYS A 182 6.35 -18.11 4.31
CA LYS A 182 5.95 -19.17 5.22
C LYS A 182 4.50 -19.55 5.02
N ILE A 183 4.26 -20.86 4.96
CA ILE A 183 2.94 -21.46 4.84
C ILE A 183 2.70 -22.30 6.10
N ALA A 184 1.61 -22.02 6.82
CA ALA A 184 1.31 -22.64 8.12
C ALA A 184 2.48 -22.56 9.13
N GLY A 185 3.25 -21.47 9.08
CA GLY A 185 4.39 -21.21 9.97
C GLY A 185 5.73 -21.81 9.55
N ALA A 186 5.77 -22.68 8.53
CA ALA A 186 7.01 -23.25 7.99
C ALA A 186 7.49 -22.49 6.76
N SER A 187 8.79 -22.20 6.67
CA SER A 187 9.41 -21.60 5.49
C SER A 187 9.25 -22.51 4.27
N SER A 188 8.81 -21.96 3.15
CA SER A 188 8.66 -22.65 1.88
C SER A 188 9.74 -22.21 0.92
N THR A 189 10.56 -23.15 0.46
CA THR A 189 11.62 -22.93 -0.53
C THR A 189 11.12 -23.05 -1.98
N ASP A 190 9.86 -23.43 -2.16
CA ASP A 190 9.27 -23.73 -3.47
C ASP A 190 8.46 -22.55 -4.03
N VAL A 191 8.26 -21.49 -3.24
CA VAL A 191 7.55 -20.28 -3.67
C VAL A 191 8.47 -19.42 -4.51
N LYS A 192 8.10 -19.21 -5.78
CA LYS A 192 8.86 -18.45 -6.76
C LYS A 192 8.48 -16.98 -6.79
N ASP A 193 7.19 -16.70 -6.71
CA ASP A 193 6.65 -15.34 -6.71
C ASP A 193 5.45 -15.27 -5.78
N TRP A 194 5.18 -14.06 -5.29
CA TRP A 194 4.06 -13.77 -4.42
C TRP A 194 3.60 -12.33 -4.59
N GLN A 195 2.31 -12.11 -4.35
CA GLN A 195 1.69 -10.80 -4.27
C GLN A 195 0.61 -10.82 -3.19
N ILE A 196 0.60 -9.80 -2.32
CA ILE A 196 -0.45 -9.60 -1.32
C ILE A 196 -1.04 -8.21 -1.52
N GLU A 197 -2.35 -8.13 -1.68
CA GLU A 197 -3.11 -6.89 -1.76
C GLU A 197 -4.00 -6.73 -0.53
N ILE A 198 -4.00 -5.52 0.02
CA ILE A 198 -4.81 -5.13 1.16
C ILE A 198 -5.57 -3.86 0.78
N ASP A 199 -6.89 -3.96 0.64
CA ASP A 199 -7.78 -2.84 0.34
C ASP A 199 -8.67 -2.55 1.55
N ASN A 200 -8.64 -1.32 2.06
CA ASN A 200 -9.53 -0.91 3.14
C ASN A 200 -10.92 -0.47 2.63
N ASN A 201 -11.14 -0.42 1.33
CA ASN A 201 -12.38 0.03 0.69
C ASN A 201 -12.73 1.48 1.04
N SER A 202 -11.71 2.35 1.10
CA SER A 202 -11.91 3.80 1.26
C SER A 202 -12.56 4.43 0.02
N GLN A 203 -13.43 5.40 0.28
CA GLN A 203 -14.14 6.17 -0.74
C GLN A 203 -14.31 7.64 -0.34
N ALA A 204 -14.37 8.51 -1.35
CA ALA A 204 -14.65 9.92 -1.17
C ALA A 204 -16.13 10.16 -0.77
N LEU A 205 -16.35 10.69 0.42
CA LEU A 205 -17.66 11.12 0.90
C LEU A 205 -18.02 12.48 0.29
N LYS A 206 -19.16 12.55 -0.38
CA LYS A 206 -19.69 13.76 -1.00
C LYS A 206 -21.03 14.11 -0.37
N THR A 207 -21.29 15.40 -0.16
CA THR A 207 -22.57 15.90 0.34
C THR A 207 -22.98 17.15 -0.44
N LEU A 208 -24.25 17.55 -0.33
CA LEU A 208 -24.77 18.78 -0.94
C LEU A 208 -24.29 20.02 -0.15
N ASN A 209 -23.00 20.36 -0.29
CA ASN A 209 -22.33 21.42 0.46
C ASN A 209 -21.87 22.59 -0.43
N LEU A 210 -22.43 22.72 -1.64
CA LEU A 210 -22.03 23.72 -2.64
C LEU A 210 -20.55 23.61 -3.09
N SER A 211 -19.92 22.44 -2.93
CA SER A 211 -18.58 22.15 -3.44
C SER A 211 -18.58 20.92 -4.36
N GLN A 212 -17.62 20.89 -5.28
CA GLN A 212 -17.35 19.71 -6.12
C GLN A 212 -16.36 18.73 -5.47
N ASP A 213 -15.68 19.16 -4.41
CA ASP A 213 -14.71 18.35 -3.68
C ASP A 213 -15.38 17.39 -2.70
N ALA A 214 -14.69 16.29 -2.40
CA ALA A 214 -15.08 15.42 -1.31
C ALA A 214 -15.08 16.19 0.02
N VAL A 215 -16.09 15.98 0.85
CA VAL A 215 -16.09 16.51 2.23
C VAL A 215 -14.98 15.83 3.02
N ASP A 216 -14.93 14.51 2.90
CA ASP A 216 -14.00 13.62 3.60
C ASP A 216 -13.72 12.36 2.76
N ILE A 217 -12.75 11.54 3.16
CA ILE A 217 -12.53 10.19 2.67
C ILE A 217 -12.76 9.24 3.82
N VAL A 218 -13.70 8.32 3.64
CA VAL A 218 -14.15 7.39 4.68
C VAL A 218 -14.00 5.95 4.21
N THR A 219 -13.89 5.05 5.16
CA THR A 219 -13.60 3.63 4.99
C THR A 219 -14.76 2.81 5.57
N PRO A 220 -15.95 2.79 4.93
CA PRO A 220 -17.11 2.08 5.45
C PRO A 220 -17.13 0.60 5.07
N GLY A 221 -16.34 0.20 4.06
CA GLY A 221 -16.23 -1.18 3.64
C GLY A 221 -15.39 -2.02 4.62
N ASN A 222 -15.55 -3.35 4.51
CA ASN A 222 -14.68 -4.29 5.21
C ASN A 222 -13.28 -4.29 4.60
N LEU A 223 -12.27 -4.66 5.38
CA LEU A 223 -10.92 -4.89 4.88
C LEU A 223 -10.94 -6.11 3.94
N ASP A 224 -10.47 -5.94 2.72
CA ASP A 224 -10.29 -7.04 1.76
C ASP A 224 -8.80 -7.38 1.65
N ILE A 225 -8.47 -8.63 1.95
CA ILE A 225 -7.11 -9.17 1.85
C ILE A 225 -7.15 -10.24 0.78
N SER A 226 -6.39 -10.05 -0.28
CA SER A 226 -6.28 -11.03 -1.36
C SER A 226 -4.82 -11.18 -1.76
N GLY A 227 -4.50 -12.27 -2.42
CA GLY A 227 -3.16 -12.43 -2.94
C GLY A 227 -3.03 -13.66 -3.79
N LYS A 228 -1.83 -13.84 -4.31
CA LYS A 228 -1.45 -14.98 -5.11
C LYS A 228 0.00 -15.33 -4.88
N PHE A 229 0.35 -16.58 -5.06
CA PHE A 229 1.73 -17.02 -5.09
C PHE A 229 1.89 -18.21 -6.03
N THR A 230 3.06 -18.30 -6.65
CA THR A 230 3.42 -19.44 -7.50
C THR A 230 4.34 -20.37 -6.72
N VAL A 231 3.97 -21.64 -6.62
CA VAL A 231 4.75 -22.68 -5.93
C VAL A 231 5.08 -23.82 -6.89
N TYR A 232 6.31 -24.34 -6.83
CA TYR A 232 6.65 -25.58 -7.53
C TYR A 232 5.90 -26.76 -6.92
N PHE A 233 5.21 -27.52 -7.75
CA PHE A 233 4.34 -28.59 -7.28
C PHE A 233 5.16 -29.84 -6.96
N GLN A 234 5.52 -30.01 -5.69
CA GLN A 234 6.27 -31.18 -5.20
C GLN A 234 5.37 -32.20 -4.48
N SER A 235 4.24 -31.75 -3.91
CA SER A 235 3.33 -32.61 -3.15
C SER A 235 1.88 -32.14 -3.23
N GLU A 236 0.95 -33.06 -2.97
CA GLU A 236 -0.48 -32.78 -2.89
C GLU A 236 -0.90 -32.04 -1.60
N THR A 237 0.03 -31.72 -0.69
CA THR A 237 -0.31 -31.15 0.63
C THR A 237 -1.09 -29.84 0.52
N GLU A 238 -0.62 -28.88 -0.27
CA GLU A 238 -1.32 -27.60 -0.45
C GLU A 238 -2.60 -27.73 -1.28
N ARG A 239 -2.62 -28.67 -2.22
CA ARG A 239 -3.80 -28.97 -3.01
C ARG A 239 -4.91 -29.62 -2.18
N ASN A 240 -4.55 -30.51 -1.26
CA ASN A 240 -5.50 -31.10 -0.33
C ASN A 240 -6.11 -30.05 0.60
N LYS A 241 -5.32 -29.05 1.06
CA LYS A 241 -5.83 -27.91 1.83
C LYS A 241 -6.81 -27.06 1.01
N PHE A 242 -6.51 -26.82 -0.28
CA PHE A 242 -7.43 -26.15 -1.20
C PHE A 242 -8.76 -26.92 -1.33
N LEU A 243 -8.70 -28.22 -1.66
CA LEU A 243 -9.89 -29.05 -1.85
C LEU A 243 -10.72 -29.21 -0.57
N ALA A 244 -10.07 -29.23 0.59
CA ALA A 244 -10.71 -29.33 1.89
C ALA A 244 -11.15 -27.97 2.47
N ASN A 245 -10.89 -26.85 1.77
CA ASN A 245 -11.11 -25.49 2.26
C ASN A 245 -10.52 -25.28 3.68
N THR A 246 -9.28 -25.74 3.86
CA THR A 246 -8.57 -25.64 5.14
C THR A 246 -7.91 -24.27 5.25
N ALA A 247 -8.17 -23.58 6.36
CA ALA A 247 -7.51 -22.33 6.72
C ALA A 247 -5.98 -22.50 6.85
N VAL A 248 -5.23 -21.57 6.27
CA VAL A 248 -3.76 -21.55 6.32
C VAL A 248 -3.26 -20.18 6.72
N ALA A 249 -2.34 -20.11 7.68
CA ALA A 249 -1.61 -18.87 7.97
C ALA A 249 -0.52 -18.65 6.92
N LEU A 250 -0.50 -17.47 6.29
CA LEU A 250 0.51 -17.07 5.31
C LEU A 250 1.31 -15.90 5.86
N ARG A 251 2.64 -16.01 5.79
CA ARG A 251 3.53 -14.98 6.32
C ARG A 251 4.68 -14.70 5.38
N MET A 252 4.90 -13.44 5.06
CA MET A 252 6.06 -12.99 4.29
C MET A 252 6.98 -12.21 5.21
N VAL A 253 8.26 -12.59 5.26
CA VAL A 253 9.28 -11.90 6.05
C VAL A 253 10.41 -11.47 5.13
N ALA A 254 10.69 -10.17 5.10
CA ALA A 254 11.84 -9.60 4.42
C ALA A 254 12.81 -9.02 5.46
N THR A 255 14.08 -9.43 5.40
CA THR A 255 15.12 -9.08 6.39
C THR A 255 16.30 -8.34 5.77
N GLY A 256 16.39 -7.04 6.03
CA GLY A 256 17.48 -6.17 5.60
C GLY A 256 18.72 -6.24 6.50
N PRO A 257 19.60 -5.24 6.41
CA PRO A 257 20.85 -5.22 7.17
C PRO A 257 20.62 -5.04 8.67
N LEU A 258 21.67 -5.31 9.45
CA LEU A 258 21.65 -5.18 10.90
C LEU A 258 21.49 -3.72 11.33
N ILE A 259 20.62 -3.47 12.31
CA ILE A 259 20.49 -2.18 13.00
C ILE A 259 21.43 -2.16 14.21
N ALA A 260 21.23 -3.11 15.13
CA ALA A 260 22.00 -3.24 16.37
C ALA A 260 21.81 -4.64 16.97
N SER A 261 22.87 -5.25 17.49
CA SER A 261 22.86 -6.58 18.13
C SER A 261 22.26 -7.67 17.24
N THR A 262 21.05 -8.15 17.55
CA THR A 262 20.30 -9.16 16.78
C THR A 262 19.08 -8.58 16.05
N TYR A 263 18.91 -7.25 16.05
CA TYR A 263 17.79 -6.57 15.42
C TYR A 263 18.16 -6.05 14.04
N TYR A 264 17.39 -6.47 13.04
CA TYR A 264 17.57 -6.13 11.63
C TYR A 264 16.44 -5.21 11.17
N TYR A 265 16.64 -4.52 10.04
CA TYR A 265 15.52 -3.92 9.34
C TYR A 265 14.61 -5.03 8.83
N THR A 266 13.33 -5.05 9.22
CA THR A 266 12.42 -6.12 8.81
C THR A 266 11.08 -5.59 8.36
N VAL A 267 10.47 -6.27 7.38
CA VAL A 267 9.05 -6.15 7.03
C VAL A 267 8.45 -7.54 7.11
N ASP A 268 7.48 -7.71 8.01
CA ASP A 268 6.86 -8.98 8.31
C ASP A 268 5.34 -8.85 8.19
N ILE A 269 4.78 -9.45 7.14
CA ILE A 269 3.35 -9.41 6.84
C ILE A 269 2.77 -10.77 7.19
N ASN A 270 1.83 -10.79 8.13
CA ASN A 270 1.20 -12.03 8.59
C ASN A 270 -0.32 -11.98 8.36
N VAL A 271 -0.80 -12.87 7.49
CA VAL A 271 -2.22 -13.15 7.26
C VAL A 271 -2.56 -14.41 8.05
N TYR A 272 -3.35 -14.25 9.11
CA TYR A 272 -3.54 -15.32 10.10
C TYR A 272 -4.42 -16.46 9.58
N GLU A 273 -5.42 -16.14 8.76
CA GLU A 273 -6.30 -17.12 8.16
C GLU A 273 -6.50 -16.79 6.68
N ALA A 274 -5.94 -17.60 5.80
CA ALA A 274 -6.12 -17.53 4.36
C ALA A 274 -6.75 -18.82 3.84
N HIS A 275 -7.69 -18.68 2.91
CA HIS A 275 -8.29 -19.79 2.18
C HIS A 275 -7.90 -19.69 0.70
N TYR A 276 -7.48 -20.80 0.13
CA TYR A 276 -7.15 -20.88 -1.30
C TYR A 276 -8.44 -20.85 -2.12
N THR A 277 -8.52 -19.96 -3.10
CA THR A 277 -9.71 -19.77 -3.95
C THR A 277 -9.50 -20.36 -5.34
N ALA A 278 -8.25 -20.45 -5.81
CA ALA A 278 -7.89 -21.11 -7.04
C ALA A 278 -6.54 -21.83 -6.90
N PHE A 279 -6.41 -22.97 -7.57
CA PHE A 279 -5.17 -23.76 -7.64
C PHE A 279 -4.91 -24.30 -9.08
N PRO A 280 -4.85 -23.44 -10.11
CA PRO A 280 -4.48 -23.85 -11.45
C PRO A 280 -3.04 -24.36 -11.52
N PHE A 281 -2.87 -25.49 -12.19
CA PHE A 281 -1.57 -25.98 -12.62
C PHE A 281 -1.09 -25.23 -13.86
N ALA A 282 0.21 -24.95 -13.91
CA ALA A 282 0.86 -24.33 -15.04
C ALA A 282 2.25 -24.94 -15.25
N ASP A 283 2.73 -24.89 -16.49
CA ASP A 283 4.16 -25.04 -16.74
C ASP A 283 4.87 -23.74 -16.33
N ASP A 284 5.94 -23.88 -15.57
CA ASP A 284 6.83 -22.79 -15.22
C ASP A 284 8.28 -23.25 -15.35
N ASN A 285 8.98 -22.72 -16.35
CA ASN A 285 10.36 -23.12 -16.70
C ASN A 285 10.52 -24.64 -16.92
N GLY A 286 9.52 -25.31 -17.51
CA GLY A 286 9.56 -26.76 -17.74
C GLY A 286 9.32 -27.62 -16.50
N LEU A 287 8.92 -27.01 -15.38
CA LEU A 287 8.50 -27.68 -14.15
C LEU A 287 7.01 -27.46 -13.93
N LEU A 288 6.35 -28.43 -13.30
CA LEU A 288 4.97 -28.29 -12.87
C LEU A 288 4.90 -27.32 -11.69
N ALA A 289 4.19 -26.21 -11.86
CA ALA A 289 3.91 -25.24 -10.82
C ALA A 289 2.41 -25.07 -10.60
N ALA A 290 2.03 -24.54 -9.44
CA ALA A 290 0.67 -24.13 -9.13
C ALA A 290 0.65 -22.63 -8.84
N LYS A 291 -0.27 -21.92 -9.51
CA LYS A 291 -0.51 -20.49 -9.25
C LYS A 291 -1.69 -20.37 -8.30
N VAL A 292 -1.40 -20.27 -7.01
CA VAL A 292 -2.42 -20.30 -5.97
C VAL A 292 -2.95 -18.91 -5.75
N ASP A 293 -4.27 -18.73 -5.87
CA ASP A 293 -4.96 -17.52 -5.43
C ASP A 293 -5.53 -17.76 -4.04
N PHE A 294 -5.48 -16.75 -3.17
CA PHE A 294 -6.00 -16.84 -1.82
C PHE A 294 -6.76 -15.57 -1.39
N LYS A 295 -7.63 -15.76 -0.40
CA LYS A 295 -8.32 -14.68 0.29
C LYS A 295 -8.10 -14.79 1.80
N GLY A 296 -7.76 -13.66 2.43
CA GLY A 296 -7.56 -13.55 3.87
C GLY A 296 -8.86 -13.25 4.60
N TYR A 297 -9.01 -13.83 5.79
CA TYR A 297 -10.16 -13.71 6.68
C TYR A 297 -9.70 -13.42 8.11
N TYR A 298 -10.67 -13.09 8.96
CA TYR A 298 -10.42 -12.90 10.38
C TYR A 298 -10.23 -14.24 11.09
N SER A 299 -9.09 -14.44 11.73
CA SER A 299 -8.84 -15.58 12.61
C SER A 299 -9.47 -15.34 13.97
N LEU A 300 -10.42 -16.20 14.36
CA LEU A 300 -11.00 -16.18 15.71
C LEU A 300 -9.96 -16.47 16.80
N PRO A 301 -9.08 -17.48 16.66
CA PRO A 301 -8.01 -17.75 17.64
C PRO A 301 -7.05 -16.59 17.85
N ASP A 302 -6.62 -15.91 16.78
CA ASP A 302 -5.65 -14.82 16.84
C ASP A 302 -6.30 -13.45 17.07
N THR A 303 -7.63 -13.37 16.98
CA THR A 303 -8.43 -12.15 17.10
C THR A 303 -8.05 -11.06 16.09
N LYS A 304 -7.48 -11.45 14.94
CA LYS A 304 -6.98 -10.55 13.90
C LYS A 304 -7.08 -11.22 12.53
N ALA A 305 -7.25 -10.41 11.48
CA ALA A 305 -7.11 -10.89 10.09
C ALA A 305 -5.67 -10.77 9.59
N ILE A 306 -5.04 -9.63 9.88
CA ILE A 306 -3.69 -9.30 9.43
C ILE A 306 -2.95 -8.53 10.51
N GLN A 307 -1.64 -8.74 10.58
CA GLN A 307 -0.70 -7.91 11.33
C GLN A 307 0.53 -7.68 10.45
N ILE A 308 1.00 -6.43 10.42
CA ILE A 308 2.27 -6.11 9.76
C ILE A 308 3.21 -5.59 10.82
N ASP A 309 4.34 -6.25 10.98
CA ASP A 309 5.41 -5.85 11.88
C ASP A 309 6.58 -5.30 11.06
N VAL A 310 7.00 -4.08 11.36
CA VAL A 310 8.15 -3.45 10.71
C VAL A 310 9.16 -3.06 11.76
N THR A 311 10.43 -3.42 11.58
CA THR A 311 11.51 -3.01 12.48
C THR A 311 12.43 -2.03 11.76
N ASN A 312 12.64 -0.86 12.35
CA ASN A 312 13.57 0.15 11.84
C ASN A 312 14.09 1.05 12.99
N THR A 313 14.66 2.21 12.65
CA THR A 313 15.28 3.15 13.61
C THR A 313 14.38 4.33 13.99
N ASP A 314 13.22 4.50 13.37
CA ASP A 314 12.30 5.57 13.71
C ASP A 314 11.62 5.24 15.05
N THR A 315 11.53 6.21 15.95
CA THR A 315 11.01 5.95 17.30
C THR A 315 9.48 5.84 17.33
N ALA A 316 8.80 6.48 16.37
CA ALA A 316 7.34 6.51 16.25
C ALA A 316 6.87 6.92 14.84
N TYR A 317 5.62 6.57 14.53
CA TYR A 317 4.87 6.91 13.32
C TYR A 317 3.43 7.31 13.68
#